data_AF-A0A962LEV3-F1
#
_entry.id   AF-A0A962LEV3-F1
#
_cell.length_a   1.000
_cell.length_b   1.000
_cell.length_c   1.000
_cell.angle_alpha   90.00
_cell.angle_beta   90.00
_cell.angle_gamma   90.00
#
_symmetry.space_group_name_H-M   'P 1'
#
loop_
_entity.id
_entity.type
_entity.pdbx_description
1 polymer ?
#
loop_
_entity_poly.entity_id
_entity_poly.type
_entity_poly.pdbx_seq_one_letter_code
_entity_poly.pdbx_strand_id
1 'polypeptide(L)'
;MTLKRIDWAEGELLTLEHDSHILRDNPLGDPHVRKLQVWLPPQYGKSRNKRFPVLYDLVGYTGSGPSHTAWRNFDENVPERAARLIHQRRMGAAIIVFPDCFTALG
;
A
#
# COMPACT_ATOMS: atom_id res chain seq x y z
N MET A 1 -3.89 18.79 21.37
CA MET A 1 -3.94 17.49 20.67
C MET A 1 -4.84 17.68 19.45
N THR A 2 -4.27 17.62 18.25
CA THR A 2 -5.03 17.85 17.01
C THR A 2 -5.77 16.56 16.65
N LEU A 3 -7.09 16.61 16.58
CA LEU A 3 -7.91 15.51 16.07
C LEU A 3 -7.53 15.28 14.60
N LYS A 4 -7.34 14.01 14.19
CA LYS A 4 -7.08 13.61 12.81
C LYS A 4 -8.34 13.83 11.97
N ARG A 5 -8.59 15.09 11.58
CA ARG A 5 -9.66 15.47 10.65
C ARG A 5 -9.08 15.53 9.25
N ILE A 6 -9.59 14.67 8.39
CA ILE A 6 -9.19 14.57 6.99
C ILE A 6 -10.21 15.36 6.18
N ASP A 7 -9.77 16.45 5.54
CA ASP A 7 -10.62 17.33 4.72
C ASP A 7 -10.47 17.06 3.20
N TRP A 8 -9.80 15.96 2.82
CA TRP A 8 -9.59 15.57 1.43
C TRP A 8 -10.11 14.16 1.16
N ALA A 9 -10.43 13.88 -0.11
CA ALA A 9 -10.88 12.55 -0.52
C ALA A 9 -9.80 11.50 -0.26
N GLU A 10 -10.17 10.44 0.44
CA GLU A 10 -9.32 9.28 0.63
C GLU A 10 -9.26 8.42 -0.63
N GLY A 11 -8.15 7.71 -0.79
CA GLY A 11 -8.06 6.64 -1.78
C GLY A 11 -8.65 5.34 -1.25
N GLU A 12 -8.70 4.33 -2.11
CA GLU A 12 -9.25 3.01 -1.76
C GLU A 12 -8.11 2.04 -1.46
N LEU A 13 -8.16 1.35 -0.32
CA LEU A 13 -7.20 0.30 0.02
C LEU A 13 -7.81 -1.08 -0.23
N LEU A 14 -7.28 -1.79 -1.22
CA LEU A 14 -7.65 -3.16 -1.57
C LEU A 14 -6.66 -4.14 -0.96
N THR A 15 -7.14 -5.35 -0.63
CA THR A 15 -6.26 -6.49 -0.34
C THR A 15 -6.42 -7.50 -1.47
N LEU A 16 -5.32 -7.85 -2.12
CA LEU A 16 -5.26 -8.83 -3.20
C LEU A 16 -4.38 -10.01 -2.77
N GLU A 17 -4.58 -11.14 -3.44
CA GLU A 17 -3.72 -12.32 -3.31
C GLU A 17 -2.95 -12.54 -4.61
N HIS A 18 -1.69 -12.98 -4.46
CA HIS A 18 -0.79 -13.30 -5.54
C HIS A 18 -0.24 -14.71 -5.35
N ASP A 19 -0.58 -15.63 -6.27
CA ASP A 19 0.09 -16.93 -6.41
C ASP A 19 1.44 -16.72 -7.09
N SER A 20 2.51 -16.84 -6.31
CA SER A 20 3.88 -16.74 -6.82
C SER A 20 4.41 -18.11 -7.21
N HIS A 21 4.55 -18.34 -8.51
CA HIS A 21 5.19 -19.55 -9.04
C HIS A 21 6.64 -19.72 -8.56
N ILE A 22 7.35 -18.62 -8.31
CA ILE A 22 8.77 -18.63 -7.90
C ILE A 22 8.92 -19.04 -6.44
N LEU A 23 7.91 -18.79 -5.60
CA LEU A 23 7.94 -19.14 -4.18
C LEU A 23 7.41 -20.56 -3.90
N ARG A 24 7.07 -21.33 -4.94
CA ARG A 24 6.65 -22.72 -4.77
C ARG A 24 7.81 -23.55 -4.21
N ASP A 25 7.46 -24.48 -3.32
CA ASP A 25 8.42 -25.35 -2.64
C ASP A 25 9.54 -24.59 -1.90
N ASN A 26 9.22 -23.40 -1.35
CA ASN A 26 10.14 -22.61 -0.54
C ASN A 26 10.75 -23.49 0.58
N PRO A 27 12.10 -23.59 0.69
CA PRO A 27 12.76 -24.39 1.72
C PRO A 27 12.38 -24.03 3.16
N LEU A 28 11.95 -22.79 3.41
CA LEU A 28 11.49 -22.32 4.72
C LEU A 28 10.02 -22.68 5.00
N GLY A 29 9.30 -23.23 4.01
CA GLY A 29 7.89 -23.59 4.13
C GLY A 29 6.92 -22.41 4.12
N ASP A 30 7.40 -21.17 3.95
CA ASP A 30 6.52 -20.01 3.84
C ASP A 30 5.58 -20.14 2.62
N PRO A 31 4.34 -19.63 2.71
CA PRO A 31 3.35 -19.77 1.65
C PRO A 31 3.81 -19.12 0.33
N HIS A 32 3.47 -19.72 -0.80
CA HIS A 32 3.72 -19.13 -2.12
C HIS A 32 2.58 -18.20 -2.57
N VAL A 33 1.39 -18.34 -1.96
CA VAL A 33 0.28 -17.39 -2.10
C VAL A 33 0.47 -16.29 -1.07
N ARG A 34 0.68 -15.06 -1.55
CA ARG A 34 1.00 -13.89 -0.73
C ARG A 34 -0.09 -12.85 -0.81
N LYS A 35 -0.35 -12.17 0.30
CA LYS A 35 -1.22 -11.00 0.33
C LYS A 35 -0.43 -9.77 -0.06
N LEU A 36 -1.08 -8.85 -0.77
CA LEU A 36 -0.56 -7.51 -0.98
C LEU A 36 -1.70 -6.52 -0.84
N GLN A 37 -1.40 -5.37 -0.26
CA GLN A 37 -2.35 -4.27 -0.24
C GLN A 37 -2.06 -3.33 -1.40
N VAL A 38 -3.12 -2.79 -2.01
CA VAL A 38 -3.02 -1.85 -3.12
C VAL A 38 -3.85 -0.63 -2.77
N TRP A 39 -3.19 0.52 -2.68
CA TRP A 39 -3.87 1.80 -2.53
C TRP A 39 -4.09 2.44 -3.91
N LEU A 40 -5.35 2.71 -4.22
CA LEU A 40 -5.79 3.38 -5.43
C LEU A 40 -6.02 4.87 -5.13
N PRO A 41 -5.49 5.78 -5.95
CA PRO A 41 -5.65 7.20 -5.70
C PRO A 41 -7.12 7.61 -5.91
N PRO A 42 -7.63 8.69 -5.27
CA PRO A 42 -9.02 9.15 -5.39
C PRO A 42 -9.50 9.43 -6.84
N GLN A 43 -8.56 9.54 -7.77
CA GLN A 43 -8.82 9.78 -9.19
C GLN A 43 -9.03 8.48 -9.99
N TYR A 44 -8.78 7.29 -9.41
CA TYR A 44 -8.75 6.02 -10.14
C TYR A 44 -10.07 5.71 -10.85
N GLY A 45 -11.21 5.89 -10.17
CA GLY A 45 -12.55 5.64 -10.75
C GLY A 45 -13.09 6.75 -11.66
N LYS A 46 -12.38 7.88 -11.84
CA LYS A 46 -12.92 9.05 -12.55
C LYS A 46 -12.78 8.98 -14.08
N SER A 47 -11.91 8.11 -14.60
CA SER A 47 -11.71 7.95 -16.04
C SER A 47 -11.24 6.55 -16.37
N ARG A 48 -12.00 5.83 -17.20
CA ARG A 48 -11.74 4.43 -17.57
C ARG A 48 -10.41 4.21 -18.31
N ASN A 49 -9.90 5.22 -19.01
CA ASN A 49 -8.69 5.11 -19.82
C ASN A 49 -7.45 5.75 -19.18
N LYS A 50 -7.60 6.34 -17.99
CA LYS A 50 -6.46 6.95 -17.30
C LYS A 50 -5.52 5.87 -16.77
N ARG A 51 -4.23 6.05 -17.01
CA ARG A 51 -3.16 5.24 -16.43
C ARG A 51 -2.50 6.02 -15.29
N PHE A 52 -1.98 5.28 -14.33
CA PHE A 52 -1.26 5.82 -13.18
C PHE A 52 0.09 5.12 -13.07
N PRO A 53 1.15 5.82 -12.65
CA PRO A 53 2.37 5.16 -12.24
C PRO A 53 2.08 4.26 -11.03
N VAL A 54 2.87 3.18 -10.90
CA VAL A 54 2.78 2.24 -9.79
C VAL A 54 4.05 2.36 -8.95
N LEU A 55 3.89 2.62 -7.67
CA LEU A 55 4.95 2.64 -6.68
C LEU A 55 4.88 1.35 -5.86
N TYR A 56 5.98 0.62 -5.78
CA TYR A 56 6.11 -0.55 -4.91
C TYR A 56 6.84 -0.12 -3.64
N ASP A 57 6.12 -0.12 -2.52
CA ASP A 57 6.63 0.26 -1.22
C ASP A 57 7.09 -1.01 -0.48
N LEU A 58 8.40 -1.20 -0.44
CA LEU A 58 9.03 -2.33 0.23
C LEU A 58 9.54 -1.90 1.60
N VAL A 59 9.25 -2.74 2.59
CA VAL A 59 9.67 -2.56 3.96
C VAL A 59 11.08 -3.12 4.20
N GLY A 60 11.73 -2.63 5.25
CA GLY A 60 12.99 -3.20 5.73
C GLY A 60 12.81 -4.55 6.43
N TYR A 61 13.93 -5.17 6.79
CA TYR A 61 13.97 -6.41 7.58
C TYR A 61 13.05 -6.33 8.81
N THR A 62 12.31 -7.39 9.11
CA THR A 62 11.28 -7.49 10.16
C THR A 62 10.02 -6.65 9.94
N GLY A 63 9.88 -6.00 8.78
CA GLY A 63 8.68 -5.27 8.38
C GLY A 63 7.77 -6.11 7.48
N SER A 64 6.51 -5.68 7.38
CA SER A 64 5.56 -6.18 6.36
C SER A 64 4.83 -5.02 5.70
N GLY A 65 4.42 -5.17 4.43
CA GLY A 65 3.62 -4.15 3.72
C GLY A 65 2.41 -3.64 4.53
N PRO A 66 1.63 -4.50 5.21
CA PRO A 66 0.54 -4.07 6.10
C PRO A 66 0.94 -3.08 7.20
N SER A 67 2.20 -3.07 7.65
CA SER A 67 2.67 -2.10 8.66
C SER A 67 2.68 -0.65 8.15
N HIS A 68 2.81 -0.43 6.84
CA HIS A 68 2.81 0.90 6.24
C HIS A 68 1.41 1.46 5.98
N THR A 69 0.39 0.60 5.96
CA THR A 69 -1.03 0.97 5.80
C THR A 69 -1.79 0.97 7.13
N ALA A 70 -1.25 0.33 8.17
CA ALA A 70 -1.82 0.31 9.50
C ALA A 70 -2.02 1.73 10.04
N TRP A 71 -3.10 1.92 10.82
CA TRP A 71 -3.41 3.20 11.43
C TRP A 71 -2.30 3.66 12.39
N ARG A 72 -2.06 4.98 12.45
CA ARG A 72 -1.06 5.62 13.32
C ARG A 72 -1.70 6.67 14.23
N ASN A 73 -1.29 6.65 15.51
CA ASN A 73 -1.81 7.50 16.59
C ASN A 73 -1.60 9.01 16.36
N PHE A 74 -0.36 9.38 16.02
CA PHE A 74 0.10 10.78 15.99
C PHE A 74 0.78 11.15 14.66
N ASP A 75 0.65 10.29 13.65
CA ASP A 75 1.21 10.47 12.32
C ASP A 75 0.24 9.92 11.26
N GLU A 76 0.57 10.18 10.00
CA GLU A 76 -0.06 9.59 8.84
C GLU A 76 0.59 8.24 8.52
N ASN A 77 -0.23 7.25 8.18
CA ASN A 77 0.23 6.09 7.43
C ASN A 77 0.51 6.50 5.96
N VAL A 78 1.06 5.59 5.16
CA VAL A 78 1.45 5.92 3.78
C VAL A 78 0.24 6.30 2.91
N PRO A 79 -0.90 5.56 2.92
CA PRO A 79 -2.13 5.97 2.23
C PRO A 79 -2.62 7.39 2.55
N GLU A 80 -2.71 7.74 3.82
CA GLU A 80 -3.18 9.05 4.29
C GLU A 80 -2.24 10.16 3.81
N ARG A 81 -0.92 9.93 3.92
CA ARG A 81 0.11 10.85 3.46
C ARG A 81 0.05 11.06 1.94
N ALA A 82 -0.14 9.98 1.17
CA ALA A 82 -0.28 10.05 -0.28
C ALA A 82 -1.53 10.86 -0.68
N ALA A 83 -2.67 10.59 -0.05
CA ALA A 83 -3.91 11.33 -0.28
C ALA A 83 -3.72 12.84 -0.02
N ARG A 84 -3.07 13.20 1.10
CA ARG A 84 -2.75 14.60 1.42
C ARG A 84 -1.83 15.24 0.40
N LEU A 85 -0.74 14.59 0.02
CA LEU A 85 0.24 15.14 -0.93
C LEU A 85 -0.38 15.34 -2.32
N ILE A 86 -1.26 14.44 -2.75
CA ILE A 86 -2.01 14.58 -4.00
C ILE A 86 -2.99 15.75 -3.90
N HIS A 87 -3.73 15.88 -2.80
CA HIS A 87 -4.62 17.01 -2.57
C HIS A 87 -3.88 18.35 -2.59
N GLN A 88 -2.73 18.43 -1.93
CA GLN A 88 -1.84 19.60 -1.89
C GLN A 88 -1.06 19.84 -3.19
N ARG A 89 -1.26 19.01 -4.23
CA ARG A 89 -0.55 19.07 -5.52
C ARG A 89 0.97 18.97 -5.41
N ARG A 90 1.47 18.33 -4.35
CA ARG A 90 2.90 18.06 -4.12
C ARG A 90 3.35 16.71 -4.67
N MET A 91 2.39 15.86 -5.04
CA MET A 91 2.60 14.55 -5.65
C MET A 91 1.55 14.33 -6.74
N GLY A 92 1.95 13.72 -7.86
CA GLY A 92 1.00 13.25 -8.87
C GLY A 92 0.23 12.02 -8.39
N ALA A 93 -0.98 11.80 -8.90
CA ALA A 93 -1.75 10.60 -8.56
C ALA A 93 -1.01 9.32 -9.00
N ALA A 94 -0.88 8.36 -8.09
CA ALA A 94 -0.18 7.09 -8.30
C ALA A 94 -0.91 5.96 -7.57
N ILE A 95 -0.74 4.72 -8.06
CA ILE A 95 -1.11 3.50 -7.34
C ILE A 95 0.07 3.14 -6.44
N ILE A 96 -0.19 2.72 -5.20
CA ILE A 96 0.87 2.27 -4.28
C ILE A 96 0.57 0.83 -3.88
N VAL A 97 1.56 -0.03 -4.03
CA VAL A 97 1.47 -1.46 -3.69
C VAL A 97 2.34 -1.72 -2.48
N PHE A 98 1.79 -2.43 -1.49
CA PHE A 98 2.41 -2.82 -0.23
C PHE A 98 2.43 -4.36 -0.14
N PRO A 99 3.41 -5.04 -0.75
CA PRO A 99 3.50 -6.50 -0.68
C PRO A 99 3.82 -6.97 0.73
N ASP A 100 3.22 -8.08 1.15
CA ASP A 100 3.68 -8.80 2.34
C ASP A 100 4.85 -9.71 1.98
N CYS A 101 6.06 -9.18 2.18
CA CYS A 101 7.32 -9.89 1.96
C CYS A 101 7.84 -10.63 3.21
N PHE A 102 7.07 -10.67 4.30
CA PHE A 102 7.54 -11.27 5.56
C PHE A 102 7.77 -12.78 5.41
N THR A 103 8.82 -13.29 6.03
CA THR A 103 9.18 -14.72 5.99
C THR A 103 9.37 -15.28 7.39
N ALA A 104 9.60 -16.59 7.52
CA ALA A 104 9.99 -17.22 8.77
C ALA A 104 11.27 -16.61 9.39
N LEU A 105 12.09 -15.91 8.61
CA LEU A 105 13.30 -15.23 9.06
C LEU A 105 13.09 -13.74 9.36
N GLY A 106 11.90 -13.20 9.06
CA GLY A 106 11.60 -11.77 9.08
C GLY A 106 11.73 -11.09 7.72
#